data_AF-A0A2S2QX14-F1
#
_entry.id   AF-A0A2S2QX14-F1
#
_cell.length_a   1.000
_cell.length_b   1.000
_cell.length_c   1.000
_cell.angle_alpha   90.00
_cell.angle_beta   90.00
_cell.angle_gamma   90.00
#
_symmetry.space_group_name_H-M   'P 1'
#
loop_
_entity.id
_entity.type
_entity.pdbx_description
1 polymer ?
#
loop_
_entity_poly.entity_id
_entity_poly.type
_entity_poly.pdbx_seq_one_letter_code
_entity_poly.pdbx_strand_id
1 'polypeptide(L)'
;HVDEYPSVNEDFFRRCIPVIVCNSSSKYRTFNGTCNNLKTPSWGASETPHLRLLNADYSDGIYQFRQQSNGTPLPKARKINTELFLHNQWHDYDEFNLLLMQWGQFIAHDIALLRPDNSVENCCAAQKLLAIPPQCQEVINVPIDDPLYTKYKKSCISFNRAVTSANFSCPLIPATFMVEVSQYIDGSQVYGSSDVMAAGLRSFINGKLRSDTFLSNQKTYIEEFCPQVNRKTLQCETSTNSRVCFQAVL
;
A
#
# COMPACT_ATOMS: atom_id res chain seq x y z
N HIS A 1 -2.09 5.83 -32.30
CA HIS A 1 -2.94 5.14 -31.31
C HIS A 1 -3.13 6.09 -30.15
N VAL A 2 -4.27 6.80 -30.13
CA VAL A 2 -4.75 7.46 -28.91
C VAL A 2 -5.59 6.39 -28.26
N ASP A 3 -4.96 5.59 -27.40
CA ASP A 3 -5.65 4.60 -26.61
C ASP A 3 -6.55 5.38 -25.64
N GLU A 4 -7.87 5.32 -25.85
CA GLU A 4 -8.84 5.85 -24.89
C GLU A 4 -8.58 5.15 -23.56
N TYR A 5 -8.05 5.91 -22.60
CA TYR A 5 -7.94 5.44 -21.23
C TYR A 5 -9.33 5.03 -20.73
N PRO A 6 -9.45 3.99 -19.89
CA PRO A 6 -10.71 3.67 -19.24
C PRO A 6 -11.31 4.93 -18.63
N SER A 7 -12.57 5.22 -18.96
CA SER A 7 -13.24 6.49 -18.63
C SER A 7 -13.12 6.88 -17.15
N VAL A 8 -12.97 5.88 -16.28
CA VAL A 8 -12.87 6.03 -14.83
C VAL A 8 -11.66 6.87 -14.39
N ASN A 9 -10.49 6.75 -15.04
CA ASN A 9 -9.35 7.61 -14.71
C ASN A 9 -9.64 9.06 -15.09
N GLU A 10 -10.23 9.31 -16.26
CA GLU A 10 -10.65 10.67 -16.66
C GLU A 10 -11.74 11.23 -15.74
N ASP A 11 -12.72 10.41 -15.38
CA ASP A 11 -13.78 10.76 -14.44
C ASP A 11 -13.20 11.16 -13.09
N PHE A 12 -12.17 10.46 -12.61
CA PHE A 12 -11.45 10.84 -11.40
C PHE A 12 -10.88 12.26 -11.52
N PHE A 13 -10.10 12.52 -12.56
CA PHE A 13 -9.46 13.82 -12.78
C PHE A 13 -10.47 14.96 -12.97
N ARG A 14 -11.65 14.69 -13.54
CA ARG A 14 -12.69 15.71 -13.78
C ARG A 14 -13.59 15.96 -12.58
N ARG A 15 -13.90 14.93 -11.78
CA ARG A 15 -14.98 14.99 -10.77
C ARG A 15 -14.47 14.94 -9.33
N CYS A 16 -13.33 14.31 -9.08
CA CYS A 16 -12.87 14.02 -7.73
C CYS A 16 -11.80 14.99 -7.23
N ILE A 17 -11.01 15.56 -8.13
CA ILE A 17 -9.83 16.34 -7.75
C ILE A 17 -10.20 17.81 -7.56
N PRO A 18 -9.74 18.45 -6.47
CA PRO A 18 -9.90 19.90 -6.31
C PRO A 18 -9.12 20.67 -7.39
N VAL A 19 -9.47 21.93 -7.59
CA VAL A 19 -8.69 22.81 -8.48
C VAL A 19 -7.30 23.04 -7.88
N ILE A 20 -6.26 22.64 -8.62
CA ILE A 20 -4.86 22.83 -8.21
C ILE A 20 -4.28 24.02 -8.97
N VAL A 21 -3.75 24.99 -8.22
CA VAL A 21 -3.04 26.14 -8.79
C VAL A 21 -1.54 25.93 -8.62
N CYS A 22 -0.82 25.96 -9.74
CA CYS A 22 0.62 25.72 -9.76
C CYS A 22 1.42 27.00 -9.86
N ASN A 23 2.49 27.09 -9.06
CA ASN A 23 3.56 28.06 -9.28
C ASN A 23 4.59 27.46 -10.24
N SER A 24 4.55 27.87 -11.52
CA SER A 24 5.48 27.41 -12.56
C SER A 24 6.94 27.79 -12.31
N SER A 25 7.18 28.75 -11.41
CA SER A 25 8.52 29.19 -11.02
C SER A 25 9.03 28.52 -9.74
N SER A 26 8.29 27.55 -9.18
CA SER A 26 8.75 26.79 -8.02
C SER A 26 10.02 26.00 -8.36
N LYS A 27 11.04 26.10 -7.50
CA LYS A 27 12.29 25.36 -7.65
C LYS A 27 12.18 23.90 -7.19
N TYR A 28 11.28 23.63 -6.24
CA TYR A 28 11.18 22.33 -5.58
C TYR A 28 9.82 21.67 -5.83
N ARG A 29 9.81 20.34 -5.74
CA ARG A 29 8.61 19.51 -5.83
C ARG A 29 7.69 19.76 -4.63
N THR A 30 6.39 19.58 -4.83
CA THR A 30 5.44 19.47 -3.74
C THR A 30 5.55 18.09 -3.11
N PHE A 31 5.24 17.95 -1.82
CA PHE A 31 5.32 16.65 -1.13
C PHE A 31 4.29 15.65 -1.63
N ASN A 32 3.12 16.12 -2.07
CA ASN A 32 2.07 15.26 -2.62
C ASN A 32 2.21 15.01 -4.12
N GLY A 33 3.30 15.43 -4.78
CA GLY A 33 3.53 15.21 -6.21
C GLY A 33 2.73 16.10 -7.17
N THR A 34 1.86 16.99 -6.66
CA THR A 34 1.11 17.94 -7.50
C THR A 34 2.01 18.92 -8.24
N CYS A 35 1.55 19.47 -9.36
CA CYS A 35 2.24 20.46 -10.19
C CYS A 35 3.54 19.98 -10.85
N ASN A 36 3.83 18.68 -10.83
CA ASN A 36 4.90 18.09 -11.65
C ASN A 36 4.58 18.24 -13.15
N ASN A 37 3.33 17.99 -13.53
CA ASN A 37 2.80 18.30 -14.86
C ASN A 37 1.95 19.59 -14.80
N LEU A 38 2.43 20.69 -15.38
CA LEU A 38 1.72 21.99 -15.33
C LEU A 38 0.40 22.02 -16.12
N LYS A 39 0.22 21.11 -17.10
CA LYS A 39 -1.02 21.00 -17.89
C LYS A 39 -2.08 20.18 -17.14
N THR A 40 -1.65 19.15 -16.42
CA THR A 40 -2.53 18.32 -15.59
C THR A 40 -1.90 18.15 -14.21
N PRO A 41 -2.07 19.15 -13.31
CA PRO A 41 -1.36 19.25 -12.04
C PRO A 41 -1.47 18.06 -11.10
N SER A 42 -2.50 17.24 -11.24
CA SER A 42 -2.79 16.10 -10.38
C SER A 42 -2.17 14.79 -10.83
N TRP A 43 -1.55 14.73 -12.00
CA TRP A 43 -0.94 13.49 -12.47
C TRP A 43 0.16 13.05 -11.51
N GLY A 44 0.11 11.77 -11.12
CA GLY A 44 1.05 11.15 -10.19
C GLY A 44 1.03 11.74 -8.77
N ALA A 45 0.04 12.56 -8.42
CA ALA A 45 -0.09 13.04 -7.06
C ALA A 45 -0.50 11.91 -6.11
N SER A 46 -0.19 12.03 -4.82
CA SER A 46 -0.73 11.15 -3.79
C SER A 46 -2.25 11.29 -3.68
N GLU A 47 -2.88 10.26 -3.14
CA GLU A 47 -4.34 10.13 -3.04
C GLU A 47 -5.03 10.23 -4.42
N THR A 48 -4.37 9.68 -5.44
CA THR A 48 -4.93 9.50 -6.79
C THR A 48 -4.87 8.03 -7.20
N PRO A 49 -5.74 7.56 -8.10
CA PRO A 49 -5.69 6.17 -8.54
C PRO A 49 -4.50 5.93 -9.47
N HIS A 50 -4.03 4.68 -9.54
CA HIS A 50 -3.15 4.28 -10.63
C HIS A 50 -3.88 4.40 -11.97
N LEU A 51 -3.10 4.66 -13.02
CA LEU A 51 -3.59 4.61 -14.38
C LEU A 51 -4.05 3.18 -14.72
N ARG A 52 -5.30 3.04 -15.16
CA ARG A 52 -5.77 1.78 -15.73
C ARG A 52 -5.32 1.69 -17.18
N LEU A 53 -4.50 0.69 -17.47
CA LEU A 53 -4.13 0.32 -18.85
C LEU A 53 -5.25 -0.50 -19.53
N LEU A 54 -6.08 -1.17 -18.72
CA LEU A 54 -7.19 -2.00 -19.15
C LEU A 54 -8.40 -1.74 -18.24
N ASN A 55 -9.60 -2.02 -18.75
CA ASN A 55 -10.83 -1.96 -17.95
C ASN A 55 -10.78 -2.92 -16.75
N ALA A 56 -11.43 -2.54 -15.66
CA ALA A 56 -11.55 -3.43 -14.51
C ALA A 56 -12.46 -4.62 -14.82
N ASP A 57 -12.10 -5.79 -14.29
CA ASP A 57 -12.82 -7.05 -14.47
C ASP A 57 -13.39 -7.51 -13.11
N TYR A 58 -14.53 -6.93 -12.75
CA TYR A 58 -15.36 -7.34 -11.61
C TYR A 58 -16.54 -8.16 -12.12
N SER A 59 -16.99 -9.16 -11.36
CA SER A 59 -18.08 -10.04 -11.81
C SER A 59 -19.43 -9.33 -11.98
N ASP A 60 -19.64 -8.23 -11.26
CA ASP A 60 -20.79 -7.34 -11.39
C ASP A 60 -20.47 -6.06 -12.18
N GLY A 61 -19.25 -5.92 -12.69
CA GLY A 61 -18.75 -4.69 -13.33
C GLY A 61 -18.56 -3.51 -12.37
N ILE A 62 -18.74 -3.68 -11.06
CA ILE A 62 -18.75 -2.59 -10.09
C ILE A 62 -17.67 -2.81 -9.03
N TYR A 63 -17.79 -3.86 -8.22
CA TYR A 63 -16.89 -4.09 -7.09
C TYR A 63 -16.75 -5.56 -6.71
N GLN A 64 -17.61 -6.47 -7.16
CA GLN A 64 -17.56 -7.87 -6.75
C GLN A 64 -16.34 -8.60 -7.29
N PHE A 65 -15.83 -9.56 -6.52
CA PHE A 65 -14.69 -10.36 -6.95
C PHE A 65 -14.98 -11.07 -8.25
N ARG A 66 -13.95 -11.11 -9.11
CA ARG A 66 -14.01 -11.80 -10.39
C ARG A 66 -14.41 -13.27 -10.21
N GLN A 67 -15.19 -13.78 -11.14
CA GLN A 67 -15.56 -15.18 -11.25
C GLN A 67 -14.88 -15.83 -12.45
N GLN A 68 -14.90 -17.15 -12.50
CA GLN A 68 -14.51 -17.89 -13.69
C GLN A 68 -15.48 -17.60 -14.85
N SER A 69 -15.09 -17.94 -16.08
CA SER A 69 -15.93 -17.74 -17.28
C SER A 69 -17.25 -18.50 -17.25
N ASN A 70 -17.37 -19.55 -16.43
CA ASN A 70 -18.58 -20.32 -16.19
C ASN A 70 -19.42 -19.80 -15.00
N GLY A 71 -19.07 -18.65 -14.41
CA GLY A 71 -19.76 -18.05 -13.27
C GLY A 71 -19.40 -18.65 -11.90
N THR A 72 -18.50 -19.65 -11.84
CA THR A 72 -18.09 -20.25 -10.56
C THR A 72 -16.98 -19.44 -9.85
N PRO A 73 -16.83 -19.57 -8.52
CA PRO A 73 -15.77 -18.88 -7.79
C PRO A 73 -14.36 -19.28 -8.25
N LEU A 74 -13.42 -18.34 -8.24
CA LEU A 74 -12.00 -18.61 -8.49
C LEU A 74 -11.39 -19.51 -7.39
N PRO A 75 -10.34 -20.30 -7.70
CA PRO A 75 -9.59 -21.01 -6.68
C PRO A 75 -9.06 -20.06 -5.61
N LYS A 76 -9.20 -20.43 -4.33
CA LYS A 76 -8.74 -19.59 -3.22
C LYS A 76 -7.20 -19.48 -3.23
N ALA A 77 -6.68 -18.32 -2.84
CA ALA A 77 -5.25 -18.01 -2.86
C ALA A 77 -4.39 -19.05 -2.12
N ARG A 78 -4.87 -19.56 -0.98
CA ARG A 78 -4.13 -20.59 -0.23
C ARG A 78 -3.98 -21.90 -1.00
N LYS A 79 -5.03 -22.33 -1.72
CA LYS A 79 -4.98 -23.54 -2.55
C LYS A 79 -3.96 -23.39 -3.67
N ILE A 80 -3.95 -22.24 -4.35
CA ILE A 80 -2.94 -21.94 -5.38
C ILE A 80 -1.53 -22.00 -4.77
N ASN A 81 -1.33 -21.37 -3.60
CA ASN A 81 -0.06 -21.39 -2.90
C ASN A 81 0.42 -22.80 -2.53
N THR A 82 -0.46 -23.64 -1.97
CA THR A 82 -0.09 -24.99 -1.54
C THR A 82 0.19 -25.93 -2.70
N GLU A 83 -0.59 -25.84 -3.77
CA GLU A 83 -0.47 -26.74 -4.93
C GLU A 83 0.68 -26.35 -5.86
N LEU A 84 0.98 -25.06 -6.03
CA LEU A 84 1.95 -24.60 -7.03
C LEU A 84 3.29 -24.15 -6.43
N PHE A 85 3.31 -23.60 -5.22
CA PHE A 85 4.47 -22.87 -4.71
C PHE A 85 5.11 -23.51 -3.47
N LEU A 86 4.34 -24.19 -2.62
CA LEU A 86 4.84 -24.69 -1.32
C LEU A 86 6.07 -25.60 -1.43
N HIS A 87 6.11 -26.44 -2.47
CA HIS A 87 7.20 -27.39 -2.69
C HIS A 87 8.17 -26.95 -3.80
N ASN A 88 7.95 -25.80 -4.42
CA ASN A 88 8.78 -25.25 -5.50
C ASN A 88 9.70 -24.14 -4.96
N GLN A 89 10.67 -24.54 -4.14
CA GLN A 89 11.75 -23.64 -3.70
C GLN A 89 13.05 -24.02 -4.40
N TRP A 90 13.48 -23.21 -5.37
CA TRP A 90 14.80 -23.32 -5.98
C TRP A 90 15.82 -22.56 -5.14
N HIS A 91 16.93 -23.24 -4.85
CA HIS A 91 18.07 -22.67 -4.15
C HIS A 91 19.22 -22.62 -5.14
N ASP A 92 19.11 -21.72 -6.11
CA ASP A 92 20.22 -21.40 -7.00
C ASP A 92 21.06 -20.29 -6.38
N TYR A 93 22.37 -20.33 -6.63
CA TYR A 93 23.25 -19.24 -6.25
C TYR A 93 22.87 -18.01 -7.08
N ASP A 94 22.38 -16.97 -6.40
CA ASP A 94 22.06 -15.71 -7.04
C ASP A 94 23.35 -14.93 -7.34
N GLU A 95 23.44 -14.36 -8.54
CA GLU A 95 24.52 -13.44 -8.92
C GLU A 95 24.36 -12.09 -8.20
N PHE A 96 23.16 -11.79 -7.70
CA PHE A 96 22.83 -10.56 -7.00
C PHE A 96 22.92 -10.73 -5.48
N ASN A 97 23.31 -9.66 -4.81
CA ASN A 97 23.24 -9.61 -3.35
C ASN A 97 21.84 -9.18 -2.87
N LEU A 98 21.60 -9.33 -1.57
CA LEU A 98 20.32 -9.02 -0.93
C LEU A 98 19.86 -7.57 -1.14
N LEU A 99 20.78 -6.63 -1.42
CA LEU A 99 20.44 -5.23 -1.63
C LEU A 99 19.51 -5.03 -2.82
N LEU A 100 19.59 -5.89 -3.86
CA LEU A 100 18.71 -5.79 -5.01
C LEU A 100 17.24 -5.92 -4.62
N MET A 101 16.90 -6.95 -3.84
CA MET A 101 15.54 -7.16 -3.32
C MET A 101 15.10 -6.00 -2.43
N GLN A 102 15.97 -5.58 -1.51
CA GLN A 102 15.65 -4.50 -0.58
C GLN A 102 15.44 -3.15 -1.28
N TRP A 103 16.24 -2.87 -2.31
CA TRP A 103 16.11 -1.67 -3.13
C TRP A 103 14.85 -1.70 -3.98
N GLY A 104 14.49 -2.87 -4.53
CA GLY A 104 13.22 -3.06 -5.22
C GLY A 104 12.02 -2.72 -4.33
N GLN A 105 12.02 -3.20 -3.08
CA GLN A 105 10.98 -2.84 -2.10
C GLN A 105 11.01 -1.34 -1.75
N PHE A 106 12.19 -0.76 -1.58
CA PHE A 106 12.33 0.67 -1.27
C PHE A 106 11.72 1.54 -2.36
N ILE A 107 12.00 1.24 -3.64
CA ILE A 107 11.41 1.96 -4.78
C ILE A 107 9.91 1.68 -4.91
N ALA A 108 9.46 0.44 -4.69
CA ALA A 108 8.03 0.11 -4.75
C ALA A 108 7.22 0.95 -3.76
N HIS A 109 7.71 1.13 -2.53
CA HIS A 109 7.07 1.97 -1.51
C HIS A 109 7.12 3.47 -1.86
N ASP A 110 8.06 3.91 -2.70
CA ASP A 110 8.17 5.30 -3.13
C ASP A 110 7.11 5.69 -4.17
N ILE A 111 6.57 4.71 -4.91
CA ILE A 111 5.66 4.95 -6.04
C ILE A 111 4.26 4.36 -5.88
N ALA A 112 4.08 3.41 -4.94
CA ALA A 112 2.83 2.69 -4.77
C ALA A 112 2.59 2.24 -3.32
N LEU A 113 1.47 2.69 -2.75
CA LEU A 113 0.96 2.24 -1.47
C LEU A 113 -0.57 2.14 -1.54
N LEU A 114 -1.08 0.91 -1.45
CA LEU A 114 -2.52 0.64 -1.35
C LEU A 114 -2.84 0.30 0.10
N ARG A 115 -3.60 1.18 0.76
CA ARG A 115 -4.00 0.97 2.14
C ARG A 115 -5.18 -0.01 2.24
N PRO A 116 -5.15 -0.99 3.15
CA PRO A 116 -6.32 -1.82 3.45
C PRO A 116 -7.44 -0.99 4.09
N ASP A 117 -8.69 -1.27 3.72
CA ASP A 117 -9.86 -0.73 4.41
C ASP A 117 -10.02 -1.44 5.76
N ASN A 118 -9.45 -0.81 6.79
CA ASN A 118 -9.44 -1.29 8.18
C ASN A 118 -10.70 -0.89 8.97
N SER A 119 -11.79 -0.50 8.31
CA SER A 119 -13.09 -0.28 8.98
C SER A 119 -13.60 -1.53 9.71
N VAL A 120 -13.07 -2.70 9.37
CA VAL A 120 -13.23 -3.96 10.11
C VAL A 120 -11.85 -4.51 10.45
N GLU A 121 -11.55 -4.63 11.74
CA GLU A 121 -10.24 -5.06 12.23
C GLU A 121 -9.94 -6.54 11.92
N ASN A 122 -10.95 -7.42 11.99
CA ASN A 122 -10.76 -8.85 11.81
C ASN A 122 -11.83 -9.43 10.86
N CYS A 123 -11.45 -9.56 9.59
CA CYS A 123 -12.34 -10.12 8.57
C CYS A 123 -12.64 -11.61 8.78
N CYS A 124 -11.79 -12.37 9.49
CA CYS A 124 -12.09 -13.76 9.85
C CYS A 124 -13.24 -13.85 10.85
N ALA A 125 -13.30 -12.95 11.84
CA ALA A 125 -14.43 -12.88 12.76
C ALA A 125 -15.70 -12.42 12.04
N ALA A 126 -15.57 -11.47 11.11
CA ALA A 126 -16.67 -10.95 10.31
C ALA A 126 -17.35 -12.00 9.42
N GLN A 127 -16.70 -13.13 9.12
CA GLN A 127 -17.32 -14.24 8.38
C GLN A 127 -18.52 -14.86 9.09
N LYS A 128 -18.70 -14.61 10.40
CA LYS A 128 -19.84 -15.11 11.19
C LYS A 128 -21.06 -14.18 11.13
N LEU A 129 -20.94 -13.03 10.49
CA LEU A 129 -22.03 -12.06 10.38
C LEU A 129 -23.01 -12.49 9.28
N LEU A 130 -24.29 -12.15 9.46
CA LEU A 130 -25.34 -12.40 8.45
C LEU A 130 -25.05 -11.69 7.12
N ALA A 131 -24.51 -10.47 7.20
CA ALA A 131 -24.04 -9.70 6.07
C ALA A 131 -22.54 -9.42 6.26
N ILE A 132 -21.71 -10.09 5.46
CA ILE A 132 -20.26 -9.90 5.51
C ILE A 132 -19.92 -8.54 4.89
N PRO A 133 -19.18 -7.66 5.60
CA PRO A 133 -18.75 -6.38 5.06
C PRO A 133 -17.99 -6.52 3.72
N PRO A 134 -18.21 -5.66 2.71
CA PRO A 134 -17.64 -5.82 1.37
C PRO A 134 -16.11 -5.99 1.32
N GLN A 135 -15.40 -5.28 2.18
CA GLN A 135 -13.94 -5.35 2.35
C GLN A 135 -13.45 -6.68 2.95
N CYS A 136 -14.34 -7.48 3.54
CA CYS A 136 -14.06 -8.76 4.18
C CYS A 136 -14.63 -9.98 3.43
N GLN A 137 -15.21 -9.79 2.24
CA GLN A 137 -15.88 -10.87 1.51
C GLN A 137 -14.94 -12.00 1.05
N GLU A 138 -13.63 -11.76 0.95
CA GLU A 138 -12.64 -12.75 0.52
C GLU A 138 -11.51 -12.91 1.53
N VAL A 139 -11.82 -13.55 2.66
CA VAL A 139 -10.77 -14.05 3.56
C VAL A 139 -10.01 -15.21 2.91
N ILE A 140 -8.76 -15.40 3.36
CA ILE A 140 -7.97 -16.54 2.93
C ILE A 140 -8.29 -17.71 3.85
N ASN A 141 -9.20 -18.58 3.39
CA ASN A 141 -9.53 -19.82 4.08
C ASN A 141 -8.34 -20.78 4.06
N VAL A 142 -8.08 -21.39 5.22
CA VAL A 142 -7.05 -22.42 5.40
C VAL A 142 -7.75 -23.77 5.48
N PRO A 143 -7.49 -24.69 4.53
CA PRO A 143 -8.08 -26.03 4.54
C PRO A 143 -7.70 -26.83 5.79
N ILE A 144 -8.53 -27.82 6.15
CA ILE A 144 -8.29 -28.68 7.32
C ILE A 144 -7.04 -29.55 7.11
N ASP A 145 -6.75 -29.90 5.86
CA ASP A 145 -5.58 -30.63 5.40
C ASP A 145 -4.41 -29.72 5.04
N ASP A 146 -4.43 -28.45 5.45
CA ASP A 146 -3.31 -27.53 5.17
C ASP A 146 -1.99 -28.05 5.78
N PRO A 147 -0.94 -28.23 4.97
CA PRO A 147 0.30 -28.87 5.39
C PRO A 147 1.09 -28.06 6.43
N LEU A 148 0.81 -26.76 6.58
CA LEU A 148 1.52 -25.87 7.49
C LEU A 148 0.66 -25.41 8.66
N TYR A 149 -0.58 -25.01 8.40
CA TYR A 149 -1.39 -24.26 9.36
C TYR A 149 -2.30 -25.13 10.22
N THR A 150 -2.56 -26.38 9.83
CA THR A 150 -3.38 -27.32 10.61
C THR A 150 -2.79 -27.58 11.99
N LYS A 151 -1.46 -27.71 12.10
CA LYS A 151 -0.78 -27.87 13.40
C LYS A 151 -0.95 -26.68 14.36
N TYR A 152 -1.29 -25.51 13.81
CA TYR A 152 -1.56 -24.29 14.59
C TYR A 152 -3.05 -24.02 14.78
N LYS A 153 -3.94 -24.93 14.38
CA LYS A 153 -5.40 -24.77 14.45
C LYS A 153 -5.90 -23.49 13.79
N LYS A 154 -5.19 -23.01 12.75
CA LYS A 154 -5.54 -21.80 12.02
C LYS A 154 -6.40 -22.18 10.82
N SER A 155 -7.65 -21.71 10.80
CA SER A 155 -8.62 -21.96 9.71
C SER A 155 -8.82 -20.76 8.79
N CYS A 156 -8.29 -19.58 9.16
CA CYS A 156 -8.48 -18.35 8.41
C CYS A 156 -7.28 -17.41 8.56
N ILE A 157 -6.95 -16.71 7.48
CA ILE A 157 -6.03 -15.57 7.46
C ILE A 157 -6.84 -14.36 7.03
N SER A 158 -6.85 -13.31 7.87
CA SER A 158 -7.62 -12.10 7.60
C SER A 158 -7.08 -11.40 6.37
N PHE A 159 -7.99 -10.90 5.53
CA PHE A 159 -7.69 -10.11 4.35
C PHE A 159 -8.75 -9.02 4.23
N ASN A 160 -8.27 -7.77 4.10
CA ASN A 160 -9.08 -6.60 3.89
C ASN A 160 -8.81 -6.08 2.48
N ARG A 161 -9.87 -5.77 1.72
CA ARG A 161 -9.71 -5.07 0.44
C ARG A 161 -9.11 -3.69 0.65
N ALA A 162 -8.39 -3.19 -0.35
CA ALA A 162 -7.85 -1.83 -0.31
C ALA A 162 -8.95 -0.76 -0.35
N VAL A 163 -8.64 0.42 0.20
CA VAL A 163 -9.49 1.61 0.12
C VAL A 163 -9.68 2.02 -1.34
N THR A 164 -10.87 2.54 -1.63
CA THR A 164 -11.27 2.98 -2.97
C THR A 164 -11.54 4.47 -2.98
N SER A 165 -11.76 5.04 -4.17
CA SER A 165 -12.14 6.45 -4.33
C SER A 165 -13.41 6.82 -3.56
N ALA A 166 -14.29 5.85 -3.25
CA ALA A 166 -15.46 6.06 -2.38
C ALA A 166 -15.06 6.49 -0.96
N ASN A 167 -13.93 5.99 -0.43
CA ASN A 167 -13.41 6.37 0.88
C ASN A 167 -12.89 7.83 0.89
N PHE A 168 -12.67 8.43 -0.29
CA PHE A 168 -12.24 9.81 -0.49
C PHE A 168 -13.39 10.71 -0.99
N SER A 169 -14.63 10.36 -0.64
CA SER A 169 -15.84 11.08 -1.06
C SER A 169 -16.03 11.19 -2.58
N CYS A 170 -15.41 10.30 -3.36
CA CYS A 170 -15.61 10.23 -4.81
C CYS A 170 -15.91 8.80 -5.28
N PRO A 171 -17.14 8.30 -5.09
CA PRO A 171 -17.50 6.94 -5.49
C PRO A 171 -17.50 6.82 -7.02
N LEU A 172 -16.49 6.15 -7.56
CA LEU A 172 -16.37 5.85 -8.98
C LEU A 172 -16.82 4.41 -9.26
N ILE A 173 -17.39 4.20 -10.44
CA ILE A 173 -17.82 2.89 -10.91
C ILE A 173 -17.17 2.64 -12.29
N PRO A 174 -16.50 1.49 -12.50
CA PRO A 174 -16.14 0.49 -11.51
C PRO A 174 -15.24 1.03 -10.38
N ALA A 175 -15.36 0.42 -9.19
CA ALA A 175 -14.60 0.81 -8.00
C ALA A 175 -13.11 0.92 -8.29
N THR A 176 -12.47 1.97 -7.81
CA THR A 176 -11.09 2.31 -8.17
C THR A 176 -10.26 2.49 -6.90
N PHE A 177 -9.15 1.75 -6.79
CA PHE A 177 -8.24 1.83 -5.65
C PHE A 177 -7.39 3.09 -5.70
N MET A 178 -7.06 3.62 -4.52
CA MET A 178 -6.34 4.86 -4.35
C MET A 178 -4.91 4.59 -3.90
N VAL A 179 -3.95 5.30 -4.48
CA VAL A 179 -2.54 5.25 -4.10
C VAL A 179 -2.29 6.38 -3.11
N GLU A 180 -1.83 6.06 -1.90
CA GLU A 180 -1.64 7.07 -0.84
C GLU A 180 -0.31 7.83 -0.94
N VAL A 181 0.60 7.38 -1.80
CA VAL A 181 1.90 8.03 -2.04
C VAL A 181 1.95 8.71 -3.41
N SER A 182 2.88 9.65 -3.55
CA SER A 182 3.26 10.19 -4.86
C SER A 182 3.66 9.04 -5.79
N GLN A 183 3.32 9.13 -7.08
CA GLN A 183 3.63 8.07 -8.06
C GLN A 183 4.93 8.38 -8.81
N TYR A 184 5.80 9.22 -8.23
CA TYR A 184 7.11 9.58 -8.76
C TYR A 184 8.21 8.95 -7.90
N ILE A 185 9.37 8.66 -8.50
CA ILE A 185 10.57 8.34 -7.73
C ILE A 185 11.15 9.67 -7.24
N ASP A 186 10.71 10.12 -6.08
CA ASP A 186 11.06 11.42 -5.49
C ASP A 186 11.52 11.33 -4.03
N GLY A 187 11.65 10.11 -3.50
CA GLY A 187 12.01 9.89 -2.10
C GLY A 187 10.87 10.22 -1.14
N SER A 188 9.62 10.23 -1.60
CA SER A 188 8.44 10.30 -0.75
C SER A 188 8.52 9.31 0.42
N GLN A 189 9.06 8.10 0.23
CA GLN A 189 9.28 7.12 1.32
C GLN A 189 10.17 7.66 2.47
N VAL A 190 10.96 8.70 2.23
CA VAL A 190 11.79 9.41 3.22
C VAL A 190 11.14 10.73 3.66
N TYR A 191 10.54 11.46 2.73
CA TYR A 191 10.09 12.84 2.94
C TYR A 191 8.59 13.00 3.25
N GLY A 192 7.80 11.95 3.09
CA GLY A 192 6.34 11.99 3.20
C GLY A 192 5.65 12.39 1.89
N SER A 193 4.40 11.93 1.73
CA SER A 193 3.54 12.22 0.57
C SER A 193 2.49 13.31 0.83
N SER A 194 2.63 14.08 1.91
CA SER A 194 1.78 15.23 2.24
C SER A 194 2.55 16.26 3.05
N ASP A 195 2.12 17.53 3.01
CA ASP A 195 2.76 18.60 3.78
C ASP A 195 2.76 18.34 5.29
N VAL A 196 1.67 17.76 5.82
CA VAL A 196 1.53 17.41 7.24
C VAL A 196 2.55 16.34 7.63
N MET A 197 2.69 15.30 6.82
CA MET A 197 3.63 14.22 7.07
C MET A 197 5.08 14.71 6.96
N ALA A 198 5.40 15.46 5.91
CA ALA A 198 6.71 16.05 5.71
C ALA A 198 7.10 17.00 6.85
N ALA A 199 6.17 17.84 7.32
CA ALA A 199 6.40 18.68 8.49
C ALA A 199 6.66 17.85 9.76
N GLY A 200 5.91 16.76 9.95
CA GLY A 200 6.08 15.85 11.09
C GLY A 200 7.44 15.14 11.13
N LEU A 201 8.08 14.95 9.98
CA LEU A 201 9.39 14.31 9.81
C LEU A 201 10.57 15.28 9.90
N ARG A 202 10.34 16.60 9.82
CA ARG A 202 11.38 17.62 9.83
C ARG A 202 11.67 18.13 11.24
N SER A 203 12.95 18.35 11.55
CA SER A 203 13.33 19.01 12.81
C SER A 203 13.20 20.52 12.73
N PHE A 204 13.17 21.07 11.51
CA PHE A 204 13.25 22.50 11.21
C PHE A 204 14.52 23.20 11.73
N ILE A 205 15.52 22.42 12.16
CA ILE A 205 16.82 22.91 12.61
C ILE A 205 17.86 22.58 11.55
N ASN A 206 18.52 23.60 11.00
CA ASN A 206 19.58 23.46 9.98
C ASN A 206 19.17 22.61 8.76
N GLY A 207 17.87 22.54 8.44
CA GLY A 207 17.35 21.76 7.32
C GLY A 207 17.33 20.23 7.54
N LYS A 208 17.51 19.74 8.77
CA LYS A 208 17.54 18.30 9.05
C LYS A 208 16.15 17.67 9.16
N LEU A 209 16.10 16.36 8.92
CA LEU A 209 15.02 15.50 9.40
C LEU A 209 15.12 15.32 10.91
N ARG A 210 14.05 14.84 11.53
CA ARG A 210 14.06 14.37 12.91
C ARG A 210 14.84 13.06 12.97
N SER A 211 15.57 12.86 14.05
CA SER A 211 16.27 11.64 14.39
C SER A 211 16.23 11.46 15.90
N ASP A 212 16.33 10.21 16.34
CA ASP A 212 16.54 9.87 17.74
C ASP A 212 18.02 9.58 17.96
N THR A 213 18.58 10.18 19.01
CA THR A 213 20.00 10.06 19.36
C THR A 213 20.19 9.12 20.54
N PHE A 214 21.09 8.14 20.40
CA PHE A 214 21.49 7.23 21.47
C PHE A 214 22.98 7.33 21.72
N LEU A 215 23.41 7.16 22.97
CA LEU A 215 24.82 6.93 23.27
C LEU A 215 25.17 5.52 22.85
N SER A 216 26.25 5.36 22.07
CA SER A 216 26.76 4.05 21.68
C SER A 216 26.99 3.17 22.92
N ASN A 217 26.95 1.85 22.77
CA ASN A 217 27.12 0.91 23.89
C ASN A 217 28.42 1.13 24.68
N GLN A 218 29.46 1.63 24.02
CA GLN A 218 30.74 1.99 24.63
C GLN A 218 30.79 3.42 25.21
N LYS A 219 29.70 4.19 25.08
CA LYS A 219 29.51 5.59 25.49
C LYS A 219 30.53 6.57 24.89
N THR A 220 31.11 6.21 23.75
CA THR A 220 32.17 6.97 23.09
C THR A 220 31.65 7.97 22.06
N TYR A 221 30.48 7.74 21.48
CA TYR A 221 29.86 8.64 20.50
C TYR A 221 28.33 8.54 20.52
N ILE A 222 27.67 9.49 19.85
CA ILE A 222 26.22 9.55 19.66
C ILE A 222 25.88 8.90 18.32
N GLU A 223 24.97 7.94 18.34
CA GLU A 223 24.36 7.30 17.18
C GLU A 223 23.01 7.97 16.89
N GLU A 224 22.77 8.35 15.64
CA GLU A 224 21.49 8.89 15.18
C GLU A 224 20.72 7.83 14.40
N PHE A 225 19.45 7.62 14.75
CA PHE A 225 18.53 6.72 14.05
C PHE A 225 17.30 7.48 13.57
N CYS A 226 16.55 6.88 12.64
CA CYS A 226 15.23 7.39 12.29
C CYS A 226 14.34 7.53 13.53
N PRO A 227 13.38 8.48 13.55
CA PRO A 227 12.49 8.69 14.70
C PRO A 227 11.78 7.39 15.08
N GLN A 228 11.80 7.04 16.35
CA GLN A 228 11.22 5.82 16.88
C GLN A 228 9.78 6.05 17.36
N VAL A 229 8.90 5.09 17.08
CA VAL A 229 7.51 5.05 17.52
C VAL A 229 7.25 3.78 18.32
N ASN A 230 6.48 3.93 19.41
CA ASN A 230 6.03 2.79 20.21
C ASN A 230 5.15 1.88 19.36
N ARG A 231 5.44 0.58 19.38
CA ARG A 231 4.67 -0.42 18.66
C ARG A 231 3.22 -0.45 19.18
N LYS A 232 2.28 0.02 18.36
CA LYS A 232 0.83 -0.05 18.64
C LYS A 232 0.14 -1.23 17.94
N THR A 233 0.72 -1.75 16.85
CA THR A 233 0.17 -2.86 16.06
C THR A 233 1.25 -3.92 15.74
N LEU A 234 0.83 -5.09 15.25
CA LEU A 234 1.74 -6.17 14.84
C LEU A 234 2.54 -5.87 13.56
N GLN A 235 2.16 -4.83 12.79
CA GLN A 235 2.69 -4.50 11.45
C GLN A 235 4.15 -3.99 11.43
N CYS A 236 4.82 -3.86 12.58
CA CYS A 236 6.26 -3.70 12.59
C CYS A 236 6.90 -5.08 12.38
N GLU A 237 7.31 -5.37 11.15
CA GLU A 237 7.90 -6.64 10.69
C GLU A 237 9.33 -6.88 11.21
N THR A 238 9.62 -6.53 12.45
CA THR A 238 10.79 -7.06 13.14
C THR A 238 10.35 -7.85 14.38
N SER A 239 11.22 -8.78 14.78
CA SER A 239 10.99 -9.84 15.77
C SER A 239 10.01 -9.47 16.90
N THR A 240 9.32 -10.46 17.45
CA THR A 240 8.43 -10.32 18.63
C THR A 240 9.08 -9.62 19.84
N ASN A 241 10.42 -9.44 19.82
CA ASN A 241 11.19 -8.75 20.85
C ASN A 241 11.43 -7.25 20.57
N SER A 242 11.06 -6.70 19.42
CA SER A 242 11.14 -5.26 19.21
C SER A 242 9.90 -4.56 19.77
N ARG A 243 10.12 -3.69 20.76
CA ARG A 243 9.11 -2.78 21.34
C ARG A 243 8.93 -1.50 20.52
N VAL A 244 9.77 -1.29 19.50
CA VAL A 244 9.96 -0.03 18.81
C VAL A 244 9.97 -0.23 17.31
N CYS A 245 9.36 0.71 16.58
CA CYS A 245 9.39 0.78 15.13
C CYS A 245 9.94 2.14 14.72
N PHE A 246 10.43 2.29 13.50
CA PHE A 246 10.72 3.62 12.98
C PHE A 246 9.42 4.26 12.47
N GLN A 247 9.29 5.56 12.66
CA GLN A 247 8.24 6.37 12.03
C GLN A 247 8.45 6.28 10.53
N ALA A 248 7.69 5.39 9.89
CA ALA A 248 7.64 5.27 8.45
C ALA A 248 6.62 6.27 7.87
N VAL A 249 6.76 6.54 6.58
CA VAL A 249 5.86 7.37 5.77
C VAL A 249 4.55 6.62 5.39
N LEU A 250 4.38 5.38 5.84
CA LEU A 250 3.30 4.47 5.45
C LEU A 250 2.07 4.54 6.37
#